data_AF-A0A950XE56-F1
#
_entry.id   AF-A0A950XE56-F1
#
_cell.length_a   1.000
_cell.length_b   1.000
_cell.length_c   1.000
_cell.angle_alpha   90.00
_cell.angle_beta   90.00
_cell.angle_gamma   90.00
#
_symmetry.space_group_name_H-M   'P 1'
#
loop_
_entity.id
_entity.type
_entity.pdbx_description
1 polymer ?
#
loop_
_entity_poly.entity_id
_entity_poly.type
_entity_poly.pdbx_seq_one_letter_code
_entity_poly.pdbx_strand_id
1 'polypeptide(L)'
;VFISEVFPTRIRAKGQSLGTLTHWLMNAIISWTFPIIASHSRGAPFVFFSAMMLLQFFVVLLTYPETKGLSLEEMQRKFGIA
;
A
#
# COMPACT_ATOMS: atom_id res chain seq x y z
N VAL A 1 4.80 7.08 -4.00
CA VAL A 1 4.32 8.48 -3.97
C VAL A 1 3.56 8.76 -2.68
N PHE A 2 2.43 8.10 -2.40
CA PHE A 2 1.71 8.31 -1.14
C PHE A 2 2.57 8.15 0.14
N ILE A 3 3.39 7.10 0.22
CA ILE A 3 4.31 6.86 1.36
C ILE A 3 5.27 8.05 1.59
N SER A 4 5.71 8.74 0.54
CA SER A 4 6.63 9.89 0.68
C SER A 4 5.94 11.17 1.16
N GLU A 5 4.61 11.26 1.02
CA GLU A 5 3.79 12.43 1.38
C GLU A 5 3.20 12.33 2.79
N VAL A 6 2.99 11.10 3.29
CA VAL A 6 2.44 10.86 4.63
C VAL A 6 3.49 10.96 5.73
N PHE A 7 4.73 10.55 5.46
CA PHE A 7 5.78 10.56 6.48
C PHE A 7 6.47 11.93 6.60
N PRO A 8 6.65 12.47 7.83
CA PRO A 8 7.47 13.65 8.07
C PRO A 8 8.89 13.47 7.53
N THR A 9 9.50 14.55 7.04
CA THR A 9 10.84 14.56 6.42
C THR A 9 11.89 13.83 7.27
N ARG A 10 11.85 13.97 8.60
CA ARG A 10 12.77 13.33 9.56
C ARG A 10 12.79 11.79 9.53
N ILE A 11 11.66 11.14 9.24
CA ILE A 11 11.53 9.67 9.21
C ILE A 11 11.15 9.12 7.84
N ARG A 12 11.00 10.00 6.84
CA ARG A 12 10.55 9.65 5.50
C ARG A 12 11.36 8.53 4.86
N ALA A 13 12.68 8.57 4.98
CA ALA A 13 13.55 7.51 4.45
C ALA A 13 13.27 6.14 5.08
N LYS A 14 13.05 6.09 6.40
CA LYS A 14 12.72 4.85 7.12
C LYS A 14 11.31 4.34 6.77
N GLY A 15 10.34 5.25 6.63
CA GLY A 15 8.99 4.90 6.20
C GLY A 15 8.96 4.34 4.79
N GLN A 16 9.73 4.94 3.87
CA GLN A 16 9.88 4.43 2.50
C GLN A 16 10.57 3.06 2.45
N SER A 17 11.65 2.85 3.22
CA SER A 17 12.33 1.55 3.22
C SER A 17 11.44 0.43 3.74
N LEU A 18 10.66 0.68 4.80
CA LEU A 18 9.68 -0.28 5.32
C LEU A 18 8.58 -0.58 4.28
N GLY A 19 8.08 0.45 3.59
CA GLY A 19 7.10 0.29 2.51
C GLY A 19 7.64 -0.58 1.37
N THR A 20 8.86 -0.29 0.92
CA THR A 20 9.55 -1.06 -0.13
C THR A 20 9.79 -2.51 0.31
N LEU A 21 10.26 -2.74 1.54
CA LEU A 21 10.45 -4.09 2.08
C LEU A 21 9.14 -4.88 2.07
N THR A 22 8.06 -4.26 2.57
CA THR A 22 6.73 -4.89 2.61
C THR A 22 6.25 -5.24 1.20
N HIS A 23 6.43 -4.33 0.24
CA HIS A 23 6.07 -4.57 -1.16
C HIS A 23 6.82 -5.77 -1.75
N TRP A 24 8.14 -5.82 -1.59
CA TRP A 24 8.95 -6.91 -2.12
C TRP A 24 8.68 -8.25 -1.44
N LEU A 25 8.45 -8.25 -0.13
CA LEU A 25 8.09 -9.46 0.62
C LEU A 25 6.76 -10.02 0.12
N MET A 26 5.73 -9.17 -0.02
CA MET A 26 4.43 -9.61 -0.53
C MET A 26 4.55 -10.09 -1.99
N ASN A 27 5.34 -9.41 -2.82
CA ASN A 27 5.58 -9.85 -4.20
C ASN A 27 6.23 -11.24 -4.26
N ALA A 28 7.21 -11.53 -3.39
CA ALA A 28 7.83 -12.85 -3.30
C ALA A 28 6.81 -13.93 -2.88
N ILE A 29 5.98 -13.64 -1.87
CA ILE A 29 4.93 -14.56 -1.42
C ILE A 29 3.94 -14.85 -2.55
N ILE A 30 3.46 -13.81 -3.25
CA ILE A 30 2.53 -13.97 -4.37
C ILE A 30 3.18 -14.78 -5.50
N SER A 31 4.43 -14.46 -5.86
CA SER A 31 5.17 -15.16 -6.91
C SER A 31 5.31 -16.66 -6.63
N TRP A 32 5.49 -17.05 -5.36
CA TRP A 32 5.60 -18.45 -4.97
C TRP A 32 4.25 -19.16 -4.86
N THR A 33 3.24 -18.49 -4.31
CA THR A 33 1.92 -19.09 -4.05
C THR A 33 1.03 -19.14 -5.29
N PHE A 34 1.20 -18.21 -6.24
CA PHE A 34 0.37 -18.14 -7.43
C PHE A 34 0.39 -19.42 -8.28
N PRO A 35 1.54 -20.02 -8.65
CA PRO A 35 1.58 -21.25 -9.44
C PRO A 35 0.92 -22.43 -8.71
N ILE A 36 1.05 -22.48 -7.37
CA ILE A 36 0.46 -23.53 -6.53
C ILE A 36 -1.07 -23.44 -6.58
N ILE A 37 -1.64 -22.24 -6.50
CA ILE A 37 -3.10 -22.06 -6.57
C ILE A 37 -3.60 -22.30 -8.00
N ALA A 38 -2.89 -21.77 -8.99
CA ALA A 38 -3.24 -21.88 -10.40
C ALA A 38 -3.22 -23.32 -10.92
N SER A 39 -2.37 -24.20 -10.36
CA SER A 39 -2.34 -25.63 -10.71
C SER A 39 -3.58 -26.38 -10.26
N HIS A 40 -4.23 -25.94 -9.18
CA HIS A 40 -5.48 -26.54 -8.68
C HIS A 40 -6.71 -25.92 -9.34
N SER A 41 -6.68 -24.61 -9.59
CA SER A 41 -7.77 -23.91 -10.28
C SER A 41 -7.25 -22.70 -11.04
N ARG A 42 -7.48 -22.71 -12.36
CA ARG A 42 -7.10 -21.59 -13.24
C ARG A 42 -7.82 -20.28 -12.89
N GLY A 43 -9.02 -20.36 -12.32
CA GLY A 43 -9.84 -19.18 -12.00
C GLY A 43 -9.65 -18.64 -10.57
N ALA A 44 -9.22 -19.48 -9.63
CA ALA A 44 -9.14 -19.11 -8.22
C ALA A 44 -8.24 -17.89 -7.92
N PRO A 45 -7.03 -17.75 -8.53
CA PRO A 45 -6.20 -16.57 -8.30
C PRO A 45 -6.89 -15.27 -8.71
N PHE A 46 -7.61 -15.27 -9.84
CA PHE A 46 -8.28 -14.07 -10.35
C PHE A 46 -9.44 -13.63 -9.45
N VAL A 47 -10.23 -14.58 -8.93
CA VAL A 47 -11.30 -14.28 -7.95
C VAL A 47 -10.70 -13.70 -6.67
N PHE A 48 -9.61 -14.30 -6.18
CA PHE A 48 -8.91 -13.80 -4.99
C PHE A 48 -8.40 -12.36 -5.19
N PHE A 49 -7.69 -12.06 -6.28
CA PHE A 49 -7.20 -10.70 -6.53
C PHE A 49 -8.33 -9.70 -6.77
N SER A 50 -9.43 -10.11 -7.41
CA SER A 50 -10.60 -9.26 -7.57
C SER A 50 -11.21 -8.88 -6.22
N ALA A 51 -11.34 -9.83 -5.28
CA ALA A 51 -11.80 -9.56 -3.92
C ALA A 51 -10.83 -8.63 -3.17
N MET A 52 -9.52 -8.82 -3.33
CA MET A 52 -8.50 -7.94 -2.73
C MET A 52 -8.55 -6.51 -3.29
N MET A 53 -8.90 -6.32 -4.57
CA MET A 53 -9.11 -4.98 -5.13
C MET A 53 -10.31 -4.27 -4.50
N LEU A 54 -11.41 -4.98 -4.24
CA LEU A 54 -12.56 -4.41 -3.52
C LEU A 54 -12.18 -4.03 -2.10
N LEU A 55 -11.46 -4.90 -1.39
CA LEU A 55 -10.95 -4.60 -0.06
C LEU A 55 -10.06 -3.35 -0.06
N GLN A 56 -9.10 -3.28 -0.98
CA GLN A 56 -8.22 -2.13 -1.14
C GLN A 56 -9.01 -0.85 -1.41
N PHE A 57 -10.04 -0.91 -2.26
CA PHE A 57 -10.90 0.24 -2.54
C PHE A 57 -11.53 0.81 -1.26
N PHE A 58 -12.15 -0.04 -0.44
CA PHE A 58 -12.76 0.40 0.81
C PHE A 58 -11.73 0.89 1.83
N VAL A 59 -10.57 0.25 1.92
CA VAL A 59 -9.48 0.70 2.80
C VAL A 59 -9.04 2.11 2.41
N VAL A 60 -8.78 2.36 1.13
CA VAL A 60 -8.38 3.69 0.64
C VAL A 60 -9.48 4.71 0.90
N LEU A 61 -10.73 4.37 0.57
CA LEU A 61 -11.88 5.26 0.75
C LEU A 61 -12.08 5.71 2.20
N LEU A 62 -11.87 4.81 3.16
CA LEU A 62 -12.17 5.06 4.58
C LEU A 62 -10.98 5.59 5.38
N THR A 63 -9.75 5.23 5.00
CA THR A 63 -8.57 5.44 5.86
C THR A 63 -7.50 6.35 5.27
N TYR A 64 -7.45 6.53 3.94
CA TYR A 64 -6.38 7.30 3.31
C TYR A 64 -6.80 8.77 3.21
N PRO A 65 -6.06 9.72 3.85
CA PRO A 65 -6.33 11.14 3.67
C PRO A 65 -5.93 11.58 2.26
N GLU A 66 -6.69 12.53 1.71
CA GLU A 66 -6.28 13.23 0.49
C GLU A 66 -5.00 14.02 0.73
N THR A 67 -4.01 13.85 -0.17
CA THR A 67 -2.69 14.48 -0.14
C THR A 67 -2.46 15.41 -1.32
N LYS A 68 -3.30 15.36 -2.36
CA LYS A 68 -3.15 16.13 -3.59
C LYS A 68 -3.24 17.63 -3.33
N GLY A 69 -2.25 18.35 -3.87
CA GLY A 69 -2.21 19.82 -3.80
C GLY A 69 -1.77 20.39 -2.46
N LEU A 70 -1.35 19.54 -1.51
CA LEU A 70 -0.81 19.95 -0.22
C LEU A 70 0.71 19.90 -0.21
N SER A 71 1.35 20.88 0.44
CA SER A 71 2.78 20.79 0.77
C SER A 71 3.04 19.77 1.88
N LEU A 72 4.29 19.35 2.05
CA LEU A 72 4.66 18.41 3.12
C LEU A 72 4.44 19.03 4.51
N GLU A 73 4.68 20.32 4.67
CA GLU A 73 4.43 21.08 5.90
C GLU A 73 2.93 21.14 6.21
N GLU A 74 2.08 21.31 5.18
CA GLU A 74 0.63 21.30 5.33
C GLU A 74 0.12 19.91 5.74
N MET A 75 0.71 18.86 5.19
CA MET A 75 0.44 17.47 5.60
C MET A 75 0.85 17.22 7.05
N GLN A 76 2.01 17.73 7.50
CA GLN A 76 2.43 17.64 8.90
C GLN A 76 1.47 18.37 9.84
N ARG A 77 1.00 19.56 9.46
CA ARG A 77 -0.03 20.30 10.21
C ARG A 77 -1.35 19.55 10.28
N LYS A 78 -1.79 18.94 9.16
CA LYS A 78 -3.00 18.11 9.08
C LYS A 78 -2.93 16.89 10.02
N PHE A 79 -1.74 16.35 10.26
CA PHE A 79 -1.51 15.26 11.20
C PHE A 79 -1.19 15.72 12.64
N GLY A 80 -1.14 17.03 12.92
CA GLY A 80 -0.80 17.56 14.25
C GLY A 80 0.65 17.28 14.67
N ILE A 81 1.57 17.16 13.71
CA ILE A 81 3.00 16.86 13.95
C ILE A 81 3.88 18.11 13.78
N ALA A 82 3.31 19.22 13.31
CA ALA A 82 3.98 20.51 13.12
C ALA A 82 4.04 21.31 14.42
#